data_AF-A0A2V5RTP7-F1
#
_entry.id   AF-A0A2V5RTP7-F1
#
_cell.length_a   1.000
_cell.length_b   1.000
_cell.length_c   1.000
_cell.angle_alpha   90.00
_cell.angle_beta   90.00
_cell.angle_gamma   90.00
#
_symmetry.space_group_name_H-M   'P 1'
#
loop_
_entity.id
_entity.type
_entity.pdbx_description
1 polymer ?
#
loop_
_entity_poly.entity_id
_entity_poly.type
_entity_poly.pdbx_seq_one_letter_code
_entity_poly.pdbx_strand_id
1 'polypeptide(L)' 'MSSELTRIALIQMRCGPEPEKNFARAVEFIRAAAKQGAHIVCLPEL' A
#
# COMPACT_ATOMS: atom_id res chain seq x y z
N MET A 1 15.50 22.17 -6.76
CA MET A 1 14.83 20.90 -6.42
C MET A 1 15.56 19.82 -7.20
N SER A 2 16.31 18.95 -6.53
CA SER A 2 16.92 17.78 -7.19
C SER A 2 15.78 16.85 -7.63
N SER A 3 15.82 16.37 -8.88
CA SER A 3 14.84 15.42 -9.41
C SER A 3 15.24 14.00 -9.02
N GLU A 4 15.03 13.63 -7.76
CA GLU A 4 15.22 12.25 -7.33
C GLU A 4 14.00 11.38 -7.66
N LEU A 5 14.25 10.19 -8.20
CA LEU A 5 13.20 9.23 -8.51
C LEU A 5 12.57 8.72 -7.21
N THR A 6 11.26 8.92 -7.04
CA THR A 6 10.51 8.39 -5.90
C THR A 6 9.86 7.06 -6.28
N ARG A 7 10.27 5.98 -5.63
CA ARG A 7 9.61 4.68 -5.79
C ARG A 7 8.27 4.67 -5.06
N ILE A 8 7.21 4.39 -5.81
CA ILE A 8 5.83 4.28 -5.28
C ILE A 8 5.32 2.84 -5.44
N ALA A 9 4.35 2.46 -4.61
CA ALA A 9 3.61 1.22 -4.75
C ALA A 9 2.11 1.49 -4.87
N LEU A 10 1.47 0.82 -5.81
CA LEU A 10 0.01 0.79 -5.97
C LEU A 10 -0.47 -0.59 -5.53
N ILE A 11 -1.31 -0.63 -4.51
CA ILE A 11 -1.84 -1.88 -3.98
C ILE A 11 -3.21 -2.12 -4.61
N GLN A 12 -3.42 -3.36 -5.05
CA GLN A 12 -4.75 -3.87 -5.38
C GLN A 12 -5.12 -4.93 -4.36
N MET A 13 -6.27 -4.78 -3.72
CA MET A 13 -6.80 -5.75 -2.79
C MET A 13 -8.32 -5.80 -2.86
N ARG A 14 -8.89 -6.95 -2.51
CA ARG A 14 -10.33 -7.07 -2.31
C ARG A 14 -10.69 -6.47 -0.95
N CYS A 15 -11.65 -5.55 -0.91
CA CYS A 15 -12.25 -5.09 0.34
C CYS A 15 -13.60 -5.79 0.51
N GLY A 16 -13.79 -6.42 1.66
CA GLY A 16 -15.02 -7.12 2.05
C GLY A 16 -15.79 -6.36 3.13
N PRO A 17 -16.89 -6.92 3.65
CA PRO A 17 -17.74 -6.25 4.64
C PRO A 17 -17.15 -6.18 6.06
N GLU A 18 -15.99 -6.79 6.30
CA GLU A 18 -15.34 -6.87 7.61
C GLU A 18 -14.14 -5.90 7.65
N PRO A 19 -14.27 -4.70 8.24
CA PRO A 19 -13.23 -3.66 8.19
C PRO A 19 -11.90 -4.13 8.76
N GLU A 20 -11.92 -4.87 9.87
CA GLU A 20 -10.72 -5.42 10.52
C GLU A 20 -9.93 -6.34 9.57
N LYS A 21 -10.60 -7.16 8.77
CA LYS A 21 -9.94 -8.05 7.80
C LYS A 21 -9.33 -7.25 6.64
N ASN A 22 -10.00 -6.16 6.21
CA ASN A 22 -9.46 -5.28 5.19
C ASN A 22 -8.23 -4.53 5.72
N PHE A 23 -8.30 -4.02 6.95
CA PHE A 23 -7.21 -3.29 7.60
C PHE A 23 -5.98 -4.19 7.78
N ALA A 24 -6.15 -5.40 8.31
CA ALA A 24 -5.04 -6.34 8.47
C ALA A 24 -4.35 -6.64 7.13
N ARG A 25 -5.13 -6.92 6.07
CA ARG A 25 -4.61 -7.18 4.73
C ARG A 25 -3.90 -5.96 4.13
N ALA A 26 -4.46 -4.76 4.31
CA ALA A 26 -3.85 -3.50 3.90
C ALA A 26 -2.46 -3.31 4.55
N VAL A 27 -2.37 -3.55 5.87
CA VAL A 27 -1.11 -3.45 6.62
C VAL A 27 -0.07 -4.45 6.11
N GLU A 28 -0.46 -5.69 5.78
CA GLU A 28 0.45 -6.68 5.19
C GLU A 28 1.03 -6.21 3.85
N PHE A 29 0.19 -5.69 2.95
CA PHE A 29 0.64 -5.15 1.66
C PHE A 29 1.53 -3.92 1.81
N ILE A 30 1.20 -3.00 2.73
CA ILE A 30 2.03 -1.82 3.02
C ILE A 30 3.41 -2.25 3.51
N ARG A 31 3.48 -3.21 4.44
CA ARG A 31 4.77 -3.75 4.93
C ARG A 31 5.57 -4.41 3.81
N ALA A 32 4.92 -5.16 2.92
CA ALA A 32 5.57 -5.76 1.77
C ALA A 32 6.12 -4.72 0.78
N ALA A 33 5.36 -3.66 0.50
CA ALA A 33 5.79 -2.54 -0.33
C ALA A 33 6.96 -1.76 0.29
N ALA A 34 6.90 -1.49 1.60
CA ALA A 34 7.98 -0.83 2.33
C ALA A 34 9.27 -1.65 2.30
N LYS A 35 9.21 -2.98 2.47
CA LYS A 35 10.36 -3.89 2.30
C LYS A 35 10.95 -3.84 0.89
N GLN A 36 10.14 -3.52 -0.11
CA GLN A 36 10.59 -3.32 -1.49
C GLN A 36 11.09 -1.89 -1.74
N GLY A 37 11.15 -1.01 -0.75
CA GLY A 37 11.68 0.36 -0.88
C GLY A 37 10.68 1.35 -1.47
N ALA A 38 9.38 1.09 -1.39
CA ALA A 38 8.38 2.10 -1.71
C ALA A 38 8.34 3.18 -0.62
N HIS A 39 8.40 4.44 -1.02
CA HIS A 39 8.28 5.60 -0.11
C HIS A 39 6.84 6.07 0.03
N ILE A 40 6.00 5.79 -0.97
CA ILE A 40 4.57 6.11 -0.98
C ILE A 40 3.82 4.83 -1.37
N VAL A 41 2.79 4.50 -0.60
CA VAL A 41 1.91 3.35 -0.87
C VAL A 41 0.49 3.87 -1.01
N CYS A 42 -0.12 3.68 -2.17
CA CYS A 42 -1.51 4.05 -2.44
C CYS A 42 -2.39 2.79 -2.44
N LEU A 43 -3.54 2.87 -1.79
CA LEU A 43 -4.51 1.78 -1.65
C LEU A 43 -5.76 2.09 -2.49
N PRO A 44 -6.55 1.07 -2.87
CA PRO A 44 -7.77 1.30 -3.62
C PRO A 44 -8.83 1.93 -2.71
N GLU A 45 -9.67 2.78 -3.29
CA GLU A 45 -10.91 3.25 -2.64
C GLU A 45 -11.90 2.09 -2.54
N LEU A 46 -12.52 1.92 -1.36
CA LEU A 46 -13.62 0.98 -1.13
C LEU A 46 -14.36 1.25 0.18
#